data_AF-A0A9N7MW25-F1
#
_entry.id   AF-A0A9N7MW25-F1
#
_cell.length_a   1.000
_cell.length_b   1.000
_cell.length_c   1.000
_cell.angle_alpha   90.00
_cell.angle_beta   90.00
_cell.angle_gamma   90.00
#
_symmetry.space_group_name_H-M   'P 1'
#
loop_
_entity.id
_entity.type
_entity.pdbx_description
1 polymer ?
#
loop_
_entity_poly.entity_id
_entity_poly.type
_entity_poly.pdbx_seq_one_letter_code
_entity_poly.pdbx_strand_id
1 'polypeptide(L)'
;MLDMYDFNDDVWLCHSFDGSCFNVTAFQPAVNTLREIREFMETNPTEIVTIFIEDYVRSPQGLMTLFNVSGLSRYMFPISRMPRNGEDWPTVDDMISLNQRLVVFTSNEASEGVAYEWNYVVENQYGNDGMIGGICRNRAESSSMNTRTRSLVLMNYFPTNPNISEACVDNSAVMHTCYGSSGRRWPNFIAVDFYQAAQWLQGRHRNFGWPKPMNPLQVDGQLIDHNKAVTCLASSVDGFLLVSGSEDGMIRVWDTRARNLIRIFRHAKGPVSNVLVTRQPQYLNTRKSACSQASTLRHNLPLPPLEKFVNSPDENTYVKLFIGPQTMSNQIVDSSYIGIQTMEAQIKELQKQGSMEAAEMDVQKLKSEQQRSLQAIQQWKNMYKNLHQFCVSELLDGCNTESANGKN
;
A
#
# COMPACT_ATOMS: atom_id res chain seq x y z
N MET A 1 -3.19 4.09 -14.79
CA MET A 1 -2.57 5.28 -15.38
C MET A 1 -1.38 4.81 -16.18
N LEU A 2 -1.22 5.28 -17.41
CA LEU A 2 -0.17 4.86 -18.34
C LEU A 2 0.44 6.10 -18.99
N ASP A 3 1.74 6.26 -18.82
CA ASP A 3 2.45 7.38 -19.42
C ASP A 3 2.94 6.95 -20.80
N MET A 4 2.42 7.59 -21.85
CA MET A 4 2.64 7.19 -23.24
C MET A 4 3.38 8.26 -24.02
N TYR A 5 4.46 7.86 -24.70
CA TYR A 5 5.33 8.74 -25.47
C TYR A 5 5.64 8.15 -26.84
N ASP A 6 5.87 9.01 -27.84
CA ASP A 6 6.55 8.58 -29.06
C ASP A 6 8.03 8.25 -28.75
N PHE A 7 8.47 7.05 -29.12
CA PHE A 7 9.85 6.62 -28.95
C PHE A 7 10.20 5.50 -29.94
N ASN A 8 11.36 5.61 -30.60
CA ASN A 8 11.81 4.63 -31.60
C ASN A 8 10.74 4.29 -32.65
N ASP A 9 10.10 5.33 -33.20
CA ASP A 9 9.04 5.23 -34.23
C ASP A 9 7.79 4.41 -33.82
N ASP A 10 7.55 4.25 -32.51
CA ASP A 10 6.38 3.58 -31.93
C ASP A 10 5.92 4.30 -30.65
N VAL A 11 4.79 3.88 -30.06
CA VAL A 11 4.29 4.39 -28.78
C VAL A 11 4.76 3.49 -27.64
N TRP A 12 5.46 4.09 -26.67
CA TRP A 12 6.06 3.39 -25.54
C TRP A 12 5.48 3.83 -24.21
N LEU A 13 5.45 2.90 -23.25
CA LEU A 13 5.31 3.22 -21.85
C LEU A 13 6.64 3.74 -21.33
N CYS A 14 6.62 4.93 -20.76
CA CYS A 14 7.82 5.64 -20.35
C CYS A 14 7.49 6.61 -19.22
N HIS A 15 8.27 6.66 -18.16
CA HIS A 15 8.12 7.69 -17.12
C HIS A 15 9.31 8.64 -17.22
N SER A 16 9.11 9.80 -17.84
CA SER A 16 10.19 10.65 -18.33
C SER A 16 9.94 12.13 -18.08
N PHE A 17 10.87 12.98 -18.51
CA PHE A 17 10.82 14.44 -18.35
C PHE A 17 10.84 15.14 -19.71
N ASP A 18 10.47 16.43 -19.73
CA ASP A 18 10.44 17.29 -20.93
C ASP A 18 9.63 16.75 -22.11
N GLY A 19 8.60 15.95 -21.82
CA GLY A 19 7.69 15.40 -22.82
C GLY A 19 8.38 14.51 -23.85
N SER A 20 9.51 13.89 -23.50
CA SER A 20 10.30 13.02 -24.36
C SER A 20 10.72 11.75 -23.63
N CYS A 21 10.66 10.60 -24.30
CA CYS A 21 11.15 9.34 -23.74
C CYS A 21 12.63 9.10 -24.10
N PHE A 22 13.39 8.52 -23.17
CA PHE A 22 14.80 8.19 -23.35
C PHE A 22 15.04 6.70 -23.11
N ASN A 23 16.13 6.15 -23.64
CA ASN A 23 16.47 4.73 -23.44
C ASN A 23 16.46 4.27 -21.97
N VAL A 24 16.80 5.15 -21.03
CA VAL A 24 16.86 4.84 -19.60
C VAL A 24 15.51 4.94 -18.88
N THR A 25 14.55 5.68 -19.46
CA THR A 25 13.19 5.86 -18.92
C THR A 25 12.16 5.01 -19.65
N ALA A 26 12.50 4.49 -20.84
CA ALA A 26 11.69 3.58 -21.62
C ALA A 26 11.50 2.25 -20.89
N PHE A 27 10.24 1.84 -20.72
CA PHE A 27 9.91 0.55 -20.12
C PHE A 27 9.68 -0.51 -21.20
N GLN A 28 8.64 -0.36 -22.02
CA GLN A 28 8.32 -1.26 -23.13
C GLN A 28 7.35 -0.62 -24.14
N PRO A 29 7.20 -1.18 -25.35
CA PRO A 29 6.16 -0.76 -26.28
C PRO A 29 4.77 -0.87 -25.65
N ALA A 30 3.96 0.17 -25.75
CA ALA A 30 2.64 0.24 -25.11
C ALA A 30 1.67 -0.83 -25.64
N VAL A 31 1.85 -1.27 -26.89
CA VAL A 31 1.02 -2.31 -27.51
C VAL A 31 1.05 -3.63 -26.75
N ASN A 32 2.16 -3.97 -26.08
CA ASN A 32 2.27 -5.21 -25.31
C ASN A 32 1.34 -5.17 -24.10
N THR A 33 1.39 -4.09 -23.32
CA THR A 33 0.49 -3.89 -22.17
C THR A 33 -0.98 -3.84 -22.60
N LEU A 34 -1.30 -3.18 -23.72
CA LEU A 34 -2.67 -3.14 -24.21
C LEU A 34 -3.17 -4.52 -24.71
N ARG A 35 -2.30 -5.36 -25.28
CA ARG A 35 -2.66 -6.75 -25.63
C ARG A 35 -2.95 -7.59 -24.39
N GLU A 36 -2.22 -7.39 -23.29
CA GLU A 36 -2.54 -8.04 -22.02
C GLU A 36 -3.90 -7.59 -21.48
N ILE A 37 -4.23 -6.29 -21.56
CA ILE A 37 -5.55 -5.78 -21.18
C ILE A 37 -6.64 -6.41 -22.07
N ARG A 38 -6.40 -6.53 -23.38
CA ARG A 38 -7.33 -7.21 -24.29
C ARG A 38 -7.59 -8.65 -23.83
N GLU A 39 -6.53 -9.41 -23.56
CA GLU A 39 -6.64 -10.81 -23.11
C GLU A 39 -7.38 -10.93 -21.78
N PHE A 40 -7.16 -9.99 -20.85
CA PHE A 40 -7.95 -9.89 -19.63
C PHE A 40 -9.44 -9.63 -19.93
N MET A 41 -9.76 -8.68 -20.81
CA MET A 41 -11.16 -8.36 -21.13
C MET A 41 -11.87 -9.49 -21.90
N GLU A 42 -11.15 -10.26 -22.71
CA GLU A 42 -11.65 -11.44 -23.41
C GLU A 42 -11.96 -12.58 -22.44
N THR A 43 -11.12 -12.78 -21.43
CA THR A 43 -11.32 -13.81 -20.40
C THR A 43 -12.30 -13.40 -19.30
N ASN A 44 -12.62 -12.11 -19.18
CA ASN A 44 -13.50 -11.57 -18.16
C ASN A 44 -14.58 -10.68 -18.82
N PRO A 45 -15.67 -11.27 -19.35
CA PRO A 45 -16.64 -10.56 -20.19
C PRO A 45 -17.51 -9.54 -19.44
N THR A 46 -17.55 -9.60 -18.10
CA THR A 46 -18.32 -8.68 -17.24
C THR A 46 -17.49 -7.53 -16.69
N GLU A 47 -16.17 -7.58 -16.84
CA GLU A 47 -15.28 -6.58 -16.23
C GLU A 47 -15.21 -5.31 -17.09
N ILE A 48 -15.09 -4.16 -16.42
CA ILE A 48 -14.89 -2.86 -17.06
C ILE A 48 -13.49 -2.37 -16.71
N VAL A 49 -12.76 -1.89 -17.72
CA VAL A 49 -11.42 -1.34 -17.56
C VAL A 49 -11.47 0.16 -17.86
N THR A 50 -10.86 0.95 -16.99
CA THR A 50 -10.63 2.39 -17.25
C THR A 50 -9.13 2.65 -17.35
N ILE A 51 -8.71 3.34 -18.40
CA ILE A 51 -7.32 3.73 -18.65
C ILE A 51 -7.23 5.25 -18.63
N PHE A 52 -6.39 5.78 -17.75
CA PHE A 52 -5.93 7.16 -17.77
C PHE A 52 -4.57 7.19 -18.47
N ILE A 53 -4.44 7.97 -19.52
CA ILE A 53 -3.21 8.13 -20.30
C ILE A 53 -2.62 9.50 -20.01
N GLU A 54 -1.41 9.52 -19.45
CA GLU A 54 -0.60 10.73 -19.47
C GLU A 54 0.08 10.81 -20.84
N ASP A 55 -0.45 11.68 -21.69
CA ASP A 55 -0.32 11.60 -23.14
C ASP A 55 0.72 12.59 -23.69
N TYR A 56 1.87 12.04 -24.07
CA TYR A 56 2.94 12.74 -24.78
C TYR A 56 3.11 12.23 -26.21
N VAL A 57 2.11 11.54 -26.76
CA VAL A 57 2.09 11.06 -28.13
C VAL A 57 1.76 12.23 -29.06
N ARG A 58 2.66 12.51 -30.00
CA ARG A 58 2.56 13.59 -31.00
C ARG A 58 2.28 13.04 -32.40
N SER A 59 2.53 11.75 -32.63
CA SER A 59 2.21 11.09 -33.87
C SER A 59 0.70 11.21 -34.19
N PRO A 60 0.32 11.65 -35.40
CA PRO A 60 -1.09 11.79 -35.77
C PRO A 60 -1.81 10.45 -35.63
N GLN A 61 -2.98 10.45 -34.95
CA GLN A 61 -3.74 9.23 -34.68
C GLN A 61 -2.95 8.14 -33.93
N GLY A 62 -1.86 8.48 -33.23
CA GLY A 62 -0.98 7.51 -32.56
C GLY A 62 -1.73 6.61 -31.58
N LEU A 63 -2.51 7.21 -30.66
CA LEU A 63 -3.31 6.44 -29.70
C LEU A 63 -4.39 5.58 -30.36
N MET A 64 -5.14 6.11 -31.33
CA MET A 64 -6.20 5.34 -32.01
C MET A 64 -5.62 4.19 -32.82
N THR A 65 -4.49 4.39 -33.49
CA THR A 65 -3.75 3.34 -34.17
C THR A 65 -3.32 2.26 -33.18
N LEU A 66 -2.77 2.67 -32.04
CA LEU A 66 -2.35 1.79 -30.96
C LEU A 66 -3.51 0.93 -30.40
N PHE A 67 -4.68 1.53 -30.14
CA PHE A 67 -5.88 0.80 -29.70
C PHE A 67 -6.42 -0.15 -30.77
N ASN A 68 -6.33 0.24 -32.06
CA ASN A 68 -6.74 -0.62 -33.17
C ASN A 68 -5.83 -1.86 -33.29
N VAL A 69 -4.51 -1.67 -33.28
CA VAL A 69 -3.55 -2.79 -33.43
C VAL A 69 -3.47 -3.69 -32.21
N SER A 70 -3.75 -3.17 -31.01
CA SER A 70 -3.92 -3.99 -29.80
C SER A 70 -5.25 -4.76 -29.79
N GLY A 71 -6.21 -4.37 -30.64
CA GLY A 71 -7.53 -5.00 -30.75
C GLY A 71 -8.55 -4.52 -29.71
N LEU A 72 -8.19 -3.51 -28.90
CA LEU A 72 -9.02 -2.96 -27.82
C LEU A 72 -10.12 -2.01 -28.30
N SER A 73 -10.00 -1.42 -29.49
CA SER A 73 -11.00 -0.45 -30.01
C SER A 73 -12.43 -0.98 -30.01
N ARG A 74 -12.63 -2.30 -30.14
CA ARG A 74 -13.95 -2.95 -30.11
C ARG A 74 -14.64 -2.88 -28.75
N TYR A 75 -13.89 -2.64 -27.67
CA TYR A 75 -14.41 -2.52 -26.31
C TYR A 75 -14.57 -1.06 -25.88
N MET A 76 -14.04 -0.10 -26.66
CA MET A 76 -14.03 1.31 -26.26
C MET A 76 -15.43 1.86 -26.09
N PHE A 77 -15.66 2.52 -24.96
CA PHE A 77 -16.87 3.27 -24.69
C PHE A 77 -16.86 4.56 -25.51
N PRO A 78 -17.89 4.82 -26.35
CA PRO A 78 -17.86 5.91 -27.30
C PRO A 78 -18.04 7.27 -26.62
N ILE A 79 -17.20 8.24 -27.01
CA ILE A 79 -17.23 9.63 -26.51
C ILE A 79 -18.61 10.27 -26.69
N SER A 80 -19.32 9.94 -27.76
CA SER A 80 -20.67 10.45 -28.04
C SER A 80 -21.72 10.06 -27.00
N ARG A 81 -21.47 9.01 -26.21
CA ARG A 81 -22.33 8.57 -25.10
C ARG A 81 -21.78 8.92 -23.72
N MET A 82 -20.62 9.56 -23.64
CA MET A 82 -20.09 9.97 -22.34
C MET A 82 -20.94 11.12 -21.79
N PRO A 83 -21.35 11.04 -20.51
CA PRO A 83 -22.22 12.03 -19.91
C PRO A 83 -21.53 13.39 -19.86
N ARG A 84 -22.33 14.46 -20.01
CA ARG A 84 -21.85 15.83 -19.96
C ARG A 84 -22.48 16.55 -18.78
N ASN A 85 -21.80 17.58 -18.29
CA ASN A 85 -22.35 18.48 -17.27
C ASN A 85 -22.86 17.80 -15.99
N GLY A 86 -22.24 16.68 -15.60
CA GLY A 86 -22.59 15.97 -14.37
C GLY A 86 -23.73 14.96 -14.50
N GLU A 87 -24.18 14.67 -15.72
CA GLU A 87 -25.11 13.58 -15.98
C GLU A 87 -24.56 12.23 -15.51
N ASP A 88 -25.46 11.30 -15.25
CA ASP A 88 -25.12 9.94 -14.82
C ASP A 88 -24.46 9.16 -15.96
N TRP A 89 -23.43 8.39 -15.61
CA TRP A 89 -22.87 7.40 -16.51
C TRP A 89 -23.88 6.25 -16.73
N PRO A 90 -23.86 5.59 -17.89
CA PRO A 90 -24.64 4.36 -18.08
C PRO A 90 -24.32 3.34 -17.00
N THR A 91 -25.28 2.44 -16.76
CA THR A 91 -25.06 1.37 -15.80
C THR A 91 -23.97 0.43 -16.30
N VAL A 92 -23.31 -0.25 -15.35
CA VAL A 92 -22.34 -1.31 -15.65
C VAL A 92 -22.98 -2.39 -16.54
N ASP A 93 -24.24 -2.73 -16.29
CA ASP A 93 -25.00 -3.70 -17.09
C ASP A 93 -25.21 -3.23 -18.55
N ASP A 94 -25.50 -1.94 -18.77
CA ASP A 94 -25.60 -1.36 -20.12
C ASP A 94 -24.25 -1.39 -20.85
N MET A 95 -23.16 -1.12 -20.14
CA MET A 95 -21.80 -1.17 -20.70
C MET A 95 -21.40 -2.59 -21.07
N ILE A 96 -21.74 -3.58 -20.23
CA ILE A 96 -21.47 -5.00 -20.48
C ILE A 96 -22.31 -5.52 -21.65
N SER A 97 -23.62 -5.25 -21.66
CA SER A 97 -24.54 -5.76 -22.69
C SER A 97 -24.21 -5.26 -24.09
N LEU A 98 -23.65 -4.05 -24.20
CA LEU A 98 -23.19 -3.47 -25.46
C LEU A 98 -21.71 -3.74 -25.75
N ASN A 99 -21.02 -4.48 -24.87
CA ASN A 99 -19.59 -4.75 -24.90
C ASN A 99 -18.71 -3.49 -25.02
N GLN A 100 -19.18 -2.38 -24.44
CA GLN A 100 -18.49 -1.09 -24.36
C GLN A 100 -17.85 -0.93 -22.98
N ARG A 101 -16.85 -1.77 -22.71
CA ARG A 101 -16.29 -2.02 -21.38
C ARG A 101 -14.91 -1.39 -21.15
N LEU A 102 -14.41 -0.59 -22.08
CA LEU A 102 -13.14 0.11 -21.97
C LEU A 102 -13.36 1.63 -22.01
N VAL A 103 -13.15 2.31 -20.89
CA VAL A 103 -13.18 3.77 -20.82
C VAL A 103 -11.75 4.28 -20.89
N VAL A 104 -11.47 5.23 -21.78
CA VAL A 104 -10.12 5.78 -21.96
C VAL A 104 -10.15 7.28 -21.85
N PHE A 105 -9.32 7.81 -20.96
CA PHE A 105 -9.07 9.24 -20.80
C PHE A 105 -7.63 9.57 -21.21
N THR A 106 -7.44 10.72 -21.85
CA THR A 106 -6.14 11.30 -22.20
C THR A 106 -5.96 12.66 -21.53
N SER A 107 -4.74 12.95 -21.06
CA SER A 107 -4.37 14.26 -20.54
C SER A 107 -4.11 15.32 -21.62
N ASN A 108 -4.15 14.96 -22.92
CA ASN A 108 -3.95 15.87 -24.04
C ASN A 108 -5.27 16.17 -24.79
N GLU A 109 -5.68 17.45 -24.82
CA GLU A 109 -6.93 17.87 -25.47
C GLU A 109 -6.90 17.70 -26.99
N ALA A 110 -5.72 17.71 -27.60
CA ALA A 110 -5.55 17.58 -29.04
C ALA A 110 -5.69 16.13 -29.54
N SER A 111 -5.76 15.15 -28.64
CA SER A 111 -5.74 13.74 -29.00
C SER A 111 -7.05 13.31 -29.66
N GLU A 112 -6.93 12.86 -30.90
CA GLU A 112 -8.06 12.51 -31.75
C GLU A 112 -8.71 11.19 -31.31
N GLY A 113 -10.04 11.19 -31.12
CA GLY A 113 -10.80 9.96 -30.86
C GLY A 113 -10.73 9.43 -29.42
N VAL A 114 -10.04 10.10 -28.51
CA VAL A 114 -9.95 9.74 -27.07
C VAL A 114 -10.53 10.87 -26.21
N ALA A 115 -11.14 10.53 -25.08
CA ALA A 115 -11.81 11.52 -24.23
C ALA A 115 -10.79 12.33 -23.42
N TYR A 116 -10.83 13.66 -23.55
CA TYR A 116 -10.02 14.53 -22.71
C TYR A 116 -10.45 14.44 -21.24
N GLU A 117 -9.53 14.03 -20.36
CA GLU A 117 -9.79 13.67 -18.96
C GLU A 117 -10.55 14.76 -18.19
N TRP A 118 -10.07 16.01 -18.28
CA TRP A 118 -10.55 17.14 -17.49
C TRP A 118 -11.98 17.57 -17.83
N ASN A 119 -12.56 17.02 -18.91
CA ASN A 119 -13.97 17.17 -19.24
C ASN A 119 -14.89 16.21 -18.45
N TYR A 120 -14.36 15.21 -17.75
CA TYR A 120 -15.17 14.19 -17.09
C TYR A 120 -14.77 13.94 -15.63
N VAL A 121 -13.51 14.22 -15.28
CA VAL A 121 -12.91 13.86 -14.00
C VAL A 121 -12.47 15.11 -13.24
N VAL A 122 -12.60 15.09 -11.92
CA VAL A 122 -11.82 15.97 -11.02
C VAL A 122 -10.74 15.17 -10.33
N GLU A 123 -9.54 15.74 -10.25
CA GLU A 123 -8.37 15.12 -9.61
C GLU A 123 -7.72 16.08 -8.62
N ASN A 124 -7.31 15.55 -7.46
CA ASN A 124 -6.51 16.30 -6.51
C ASN A 124 -5.05 16.42 -6.95
N GLN A 125 -4.38 17.46 -6.45
CA GLN A 125 -2.95 17.67 -6.64
C GLN A 125 -2.18 16.43 -6.18
N TYR A 126 -1.28 15.94 -7.03
CA TYR A 126 -0.42 14.79 -6.79
C TYR A 126 0.92 15.22 -6.19
N GLY A 127 1.75 14.23 -5.81
CA GLY A 127 3.09 14.48 -5.30
C GLY A 127 3.11 15.15 -3.94
N ASN A 128 4.29 15.65 -3.55
CA ASN A 128 4.48 16.27 -2.24
C ASN A 128 3.56 17.48 -2.01
N ASP A 129 3.25 18.25 -3.06
CA ASP A 129 2.33 19.41 -3.00
C ASP A 129 0.88 18.99 -2.75
N GLY A 130 0.53 17.76 -3.14
CA GLY A 130 -0.72 17.09 -2.85
C GLY A 130 -0.81 16.55 -1.43
N MET A 131 0.33 16.24 -0.82
CA MET A 131 0.44 15.56 0.46
C MET A 131 0.44 16.49 1.67
N ILE A 132 -0.39 17.53 1.64
CA ILE A 132 -0.54 18.47 2.74
C ILE A 132 -1.72 18.02 3.62
N GLY A 133 -1.44 17.64 4.86
CA GLY A 133 -2.43 17.11 5.79
C GLY A 133 -3.66 18.02 5.94
N GLY A 134 -4.85 17.42 5.82
CA GLY A 134 -6.14 18.12 5.95
C GLY A 134 -6.53 18.98 4.74
N ILE A 135 -5.72 18.99 3.67
CA ILE A 135 -5.97 19.74 2.44
C ILE A 135 -6.09 18.77 1.27
N CYS A 136 -7.07 19.00 0.39
CA CYS A 136 -7.21 18.29 -0.88
C CYS A 136 -7.48 19.32 -1.98
N ARG A 137 -6.38 19.90 -2.49
CA ARG A 137 -6.42 20.87 -3.60
C ARG A 137 -6.62 20.13 -4.91
N ASN A 138 -7.33 20.72 -5.86
CA ASN A 138 -7.37 20.23 -7.24
C ASN A 138 -6.03 20.51 -7.94
N ARG A 139 -5.74 19.71 -8.98
CA ARG A 139 -4.70 20.06 -9.96
C ARG A 139 -5.05 21.32 -10.74
N ALA A 140 -4.06 21.94 -11.36
CA ALA A 140 -4.23 23.16 -12.14
C ALA A 140 -5.16 22.96 -13.36
N GLU A 141 -5.07 21.81 -14.01
CA GLU A 141 -5.87 21.40 -15.16
C GLU A 141 -7.28 20.95 -14.74
N SER A 142 -7.41 20.46 -13.51
CA SER A 142 -8.68 20.00 -12.95
C SER A 142 -9.57 21.17 -12.54
N SER A 143 -10.86 21.01 -12.78
CA SER A 143 -11.88 21.84 -12.11
C SER A 143 -11.83 21.66 -10.58
N SER A 144 -12.44 22.59 -9.85
CA SER A 144 -12.60 22.48 -8.39
C SER A 144 -13.18 21.12 -7.99
N MET A 145 -12.60 20.47 -6.98
CA MET A 145 -13.00 19.13 -6.51
C MET A 145 -14.50 19.01 -6.21
N ASN A 146 -15.14 20.08 -5.76
CA ASN A 146 -16.56 20.10 -5.41
C ASN A 146 -17.51 20.35 -6.60
N THR A 147 -16.99 20.55 -7.81
CA THR A 147 -17.86 20.77 -8.97
C THR A 147 -18.74 19.55 -9.22
N ARG A 148 -19.99 19.79 -9.60
CA ARG A 148 -20.92 18.72 -10.00
C ARG A 148 -21.00 18.56 -11.50
N THR A 149 -20.36 19.42 -12.29
CA THR A 149 -20.34 19.31 -13.76
C THR A 149 -19.45 18.18 -14.26
N ARG A 150 -18.63 17.60 -13.38
CA ARG A 150 -17.78 16.42 -13.61
C ARG A 150 -18.22 15.32 -12.65
N SER A 151 -18.71 14.21 -13.17
CA SER A 151 -19.32 13.15 -12.35
C SER A 151 -18.27 12.25 -11.68
N LEU A 152 -17.06 12.15 -12.25
CA LEU A 152 -16.01 11.26 -11.76
C LEU A 152 -15.01 11.99 -10.86
N VAL A 153 -14.54 11.29 -9.84
CA VAL A 153 -13.50 11.75 -8.90
C VAL A 153 -12.33 10.77 -8.94
N LEU A 154 -11.14 11.25 -9.30
CA LEU A 154 -9.88 10.54 -9.18
C LEU A 154 -9.11 11.09 -7.98
N MET A 155 -8.66 10.21 -7.10
CA MET A 155 -7.80 10.57 -5.99
C MET A 155 -6.38 10.08 -6.26
N ASN A 156 -5.41 10.98 -6.24
CA ASN A 156 -4.01 10.72 -6.52
C ASN A 156 -3.14 11.22 -5.36
N TYR A 157 -2.68 10.30 -4.51
CA TYR A 157 -2.03 10.65 -3.26
C TYR A 157 -0.82 9.77 -2.97
N PHE A 158 0.34 10.18 -3.49
CA PHE A 158 1.63 9.59 -3.22
C PHE A 158 2.75 10.62 -3.40
N PRO A 159 3.93 10.43 -2.78
CA PRO A 159 5.00 11.41 -2.80
C PRO A 159 5.64 11.52 -4.19
N THR A 160 6.22 12.68 -4.49
CA THR A 160 6.91 12.91 -5.78
C THR A 160 8.10 11.96 -5.95
N ASN A 161 8.80 11.70 -4.84
CA ASN A 161 9.86 10.70 -4.81
C ASN A 161 9.28 9.41 -4.22
N PRO A 162 9.21 8.33 -5.00
CA PRO A 162 8.50 7.13 -4.58
C PRO A 162 9.20 6.48 -3.38
N ASN A 163 8.44 6.16 -2.34
CA ASN A 163 8.94 5.56 -1.10
C ASN A 163 8.14 4.30 -0.73
N ILE A 164 8.69 3.14 -1.10
CA ILE A 164 8.03 1.84 -0.89
C ILE A 164 7.72 1.55 0.59
N SER A 165 8.49 2.11 1.53
CA SER A 165 8.31 1.83 2.96
C SER A 165 7.10 2.56 3.54
N GLU A 166 6.76 3.72 2.99
CA GLU A 166 5.63 4.56 3.45
C GLU A 166 4.39 4.42 2.55
N ALA A 167 4.51 3.77 1.39
CA ALA A 167 3.43 3.63 0.41
C ALA A 167 2.10 3.12 1.01
N CYS A 168 2.14 2.22 1.99
CA CYS A 168 0.93 1.73 2.67
C CYS A 168 0.22 2.84 3.47
N VAL A 169 1.00 3.66 4.19
CA VAL A 169 0.48 4.81 4.94
C VAL A 169 -0.08 5.83 3.96
N ASP A 170 0.69 6.19 2.95
CA ASP A 170 0.33 7.20 1.96
C ASP A 170 -0.96 6.82 1.21
N ASN A 171 -1.04 5.60 0.69
CA ASN A 171 -2.22 5.09 -0.03
C ASN A 171 -3.52 5.12 0.82
N SER A 172 -3.42 5.17 2.15
CA SER A 172 -4.57 5.17 3.07
C SER A 172 -4.93 6.54 3.67
N ALA A 173 -4.03 7.53 3.57
CA ALA A 173 -4.06 8.72 4.43
C ALA A 173 -5.16 9.75 4.11
N VAL A 174 -5.61 9.86 2.85
CA VAL A 174 -6.37 11.06 2.40
C VAL A 174 -7.81 10.80 1.97
N MET A 175 -8.29 9.56 2.12
CA MET A 175 -9.64 9.20 1.68
C MET A 175 -10.74 10.04 2.36
N HIS A 176 -10.58 10.36 3.66
CA HIS A 176 -11.53 11.22 4.38
C HIS A 176 -11.42 12.71 4.04
N THR A 177 -10.21 13.22 3.85
CA THR A 177 -9.96 14.63 3.54
C THR A 177 -10.54 14.99 2.17
N CYS A 178 -10.23 14.19 1.14
CA CYS A 178 -10.72 14.45 -0.21
C CYS A 178 -12.22 14.21 -0.36
N TYR A 179 -12.85 13.35 0.45
CA TYR A 179 -14.31 13.18 0.44
C TYR A 179 -15.04 14.50 0.72
N GLY A 180 -14.58 15.25 1.75
CA GLY A 180 -15.14 16.55 2.10
C GLY A 180 -14.98 17.57 0.96
N SER A 181 -13.75 17.71 0.45
CA SER A 181 -13.42 18.64 -0.63
C SER A 181 -14.10 18.29 -1.96
N SER A 182 -14.42 17.01 -2.18
CA SER A 182 -15.07 16.54 -3.41
C SER A 182 -16.59 16.69 -3.39
N GLY A 183 -17.12 17.56 -2.53
CA GLY A 183 -18.56 17.77 -2.41
C GLY A 183 -19.29 16.58 -1.79
N ARG A 184 -18.63 15.84 -0.89
CA ARG A 184 -19.13 14.60 -0.25
C ARG A 184 -19.34 13.46 -1.25
N ARG A 185 -18.43 13.34 -2.21
CA ARG A 185 -18.36 12.23 -3.17
C ARG A 185 -17.15 11.39 -2.85
N TRP A 186 -17.34 10.08 -2.80
CA TRP A 186 -16.21 9.14 -2.73
C TRP A 186 -15.49 9.09 -4.07
N PRO A 187 -14.17 8.85 -4.09
CA PRO A 187 -13.44 8.68 -5.32
C PRO A 187 -13.98 7.48 -6.10
N ASN A 188 -14.16 7.67 -7.40
CA ASN A 188 -14.40 6.57 -8.35
C ASN A 188 -13.10 5.81 -8.63
N PHE A 189 -11.98 6.54 -8.61
CA PHE A 189 -10.66 6.00 -8.88
C PHE A 189 -9.68 6.45 -7.79
N ILE A 190 -8.79 5.55 -7.38
CA ILE A 190 -7.70 5.85 -6.45
C ILE A 190 -6.41 5.41 -7.13
N ALA A 191 -5.52 6.36 -7.40
CA ALA A 191 -4.16 6.06 -7.81
C ALA A 191 -3.36 5.65 -6.57
N VAL A 192 -2.70 4.50 -6.66
CA VAL A 192 -1.95 3.89 -5.57
C VAL A 192 -0.50 3.73 -6.00
N ASP A 193 0.42 4.15 -5.13
CA ASP A 193 1.84 3.90 -5.36
C ASP A 193 2.17 2.46 -4.97
N PHE A 194 3.10 1.86 -5.72
CA PHE A 194 3.53 0.47 -5.56
C PHE A 194 2.36 -0.52 -5.39
N TYR A 195 1.34 -0.48 -6.26
CA TYR A 195 0.19 -1.39 -6.18
C TYR A 195 0.58 -2.88 -6.09
N GLN A 196 1.74 -3.25 -6.65
CA GLN A 196 2.30 -4.60 -6.54
C GLN A 196 2.91 -4.90 -5.17
N ALA A 197 3.45 -3.90 -4.44
CA ALA A 197 4.02 -4.06 -3.10
C ALA A 197 2.97 -4.57 -2.08
N ALA A 198 1.71 -4.19 -2.25
CA ALA A 198 0.61 -4.69 -1.42
C ALA A 198 0.41 -6.22 -1.53
N GLN A 199 0.82 -6.86 -2.64
CA GLN A 199 0.80 -8.32 -2.77
C GLN A 199 1.92 -9.02 -1.96
N TRP A 200 3.04 -8.35 -1.70
CA TRP A 200 4.16 -8.94 -0.95
C TRP A 200 3.85 -9.12 0.53
N LEU A 201 2.95 -8.32 1.10
CA LEU A 201 2.54 -8.40 2.50
C LEU A 201 1.42 -9.43 2.77
N GLN A 202 0.76 -9.96 1.74
CA GLN A 202 -0.37 -10.89 1.90
C GLN A 202 -0.07 -12.37 1.56
N GLY A 203 1.15 -12.73 1.17
CA GLY A 203 1.55 -14.14 1.03
C GLY A 203 0.63 -14.99 0.12
N ARG A 204 0.02 -14.39 -0.91
CA ARG A 204 -0.73 -15.13 -1.94
C ARG A 204 -0.18 -14.84 -3.33
N HIS A 205 0.19 -15.92 -4.01
CA HIS A 205 0.62 -15.97 -5.40
C HIS A 205 -0.28 -15.15 -6.35
N ARG A 206 0.29 -14.50 -7.37
CA ARG A 206 0.37 -15.02 -8.76
C ARG A 206 1.35 -14.19 -9.63
N ASN A 207 1.76 -14.80 -10.76
CA ASN A 207 2.79 -14.43 -11.75
C ASN A 207 2.82 -12.97 -12.24
N PHE A 208 3.98 -12.59 -12.83
CA PHE A 208 4.24 -11.38 -13.64
C PHE A 208 3.33 -11.27 -14.88
N GLY A 209 2.06 -10.98 -14.63
CA GLY A 209 1.03 -10.54 -15.56
C GLY A 209 -0.05 -9.84 -14.72
N TRP A 210 -0.95 -9.07 -15.34
CA TRP A 210 -2.07 -8.46 -14.63
C TRP A 210 -2.71 -9.45 -13.64
N PRO A 211 -3.07 -9.01 -12.42
CA PRO A 211 -3.65 -9.91 -11.44
C PRO A 211 -4.84 -10.63 -12.09
N LYS A 212 -4.78 -11.97 -12.17
CA LYS A 212 -6.01 -12.76 -12.33
C LYS A 212 -6.99 -12.21 -11.30
N PRO A 213 -8.26 -11.95 -11.66
CA PRO A 213 -9.20 -11.35 -10.73
C PRO A 213 -9.11 -12.11 -9.42
N MET A 214 -9.04 -11.36 -8.30
CA MET A 214 -9.42 -11.97 -7.03
C MET A 214 -10.71 -12.73 -7.33
N ASN A 215 -10.71 -14.05 -7.14
CA ASN A 215 -11.97 -14.78 -7.08
C ASN A 215 -12.88 -13.92 -6.20
N PRO A 216 -14.07 -13.51 -6.68
CA PRO A 216 -14.94 -12.60 -5.94
C PRO A 216 -14.99 -13.12 -4.52
N LEU A 217 -14.44 -12.34 -3.55
CA LEU A 217 -14.07 -12.78 -2.19
C LEU A 217 -14.78 -14.09 -1.87
N GLN A 218 -14.15 -15.22 -2.21
CA GLN A 218 -14.87 -16.48 -2.05
C GLN A 218 -14.99 -16.62 -0.55
N VAL A 219 -16.21 -16.44 -0.04
CA VAL A 219 -16.52 -16.56 1.38
C VAL A 219 -16.23 -18.01 1.71
N ASP A 220 -14.98 -18.24 2.15
CA ASP A 220 -14.44 -19.58 2.28
C ASP A 220 -15.22 -20.30 3.37
N GLY A 221 -15.69 -19.56 4.38
CA GLY A 221 -16.76 -19.95 5.31
C GLY A 221 -17.21 -18.76 6.17
N GLN A 222 -18.21 -18.99 7.01
CA GLN A 222 -18.74 -18.00 7.95
C GLN A 222 -18.47 -18.43 9.40
N LEU A 223 -17.99 -17.51 10.23
CA LEU A 223 -17.78 -17.73 11.66
C LEU A 223 -18.99 -17.18 12.44
N ILE A 224 -19.96 -18.06 12.71
CA ILE A 224 -21.26 -17.70 13.29
C ILE A 224 -21.31 -18.13 14.75
N ASP A 225 -21.08 -17.19 15.67
CA ASP A 225 -21.31 -17.42 17.11
C ASP A 225 -21.60 -16.11 17.89
N HIS A 226 -21.49 -14.94 17.27
CA HIS A 226 -21.80 -13.67 17.94
C HIS A 226 -23.31 -13.41 17.98
N ASN A 227 -23.81 -13.03 19.14
CA ASN A 227 -25.24 -12.78 19.35
C ASN A 227 -25.65 -11.32 19.02
N LYS A 228 -24.67 -10.45 18.77
CA LYS A 228 -24.85 -9.05 18.36
C LYS A 228 -23.75 -8.64 17.40
N ALA A 229 -23.81 -7.40 16.90
CA ALA A 229 -22.85 -6.88 15.93
C ALA A 229 -21.40 -7.06 16.41
N VAL A 230 -20.51 -7.44 15.49
CA VAL A 230 -19.07 -7.45 15.71
C VAL A 230 -18.57 -6.01 15.57
N THR A 231 -17.90 -5.52 16.61
CA THR A 231 -17.49 -4.12 16.75
C THR A 231 -16.01 -3.91 16.47
N CYS A 232 -15.19 -4.95 16.63
CA CYS A 232 -13.76 -4.89 16.37
C CYS A 232 -13.19 -6.28 16.01
N LEU A 233 -12.10 -6.28 15.23
CA LEU A 233 -11.38 -7.47 14.79
C LEU A 233 -9.86 -7.25 14.91
N ALA A 234 -9.12 -8.30 15.23
CA ALA A 234 -7.66 -8.32 15.15
C ALA A 234 -7.16 -9.72 14.80
N SER A 235 -6.21 -9.81 13.87
CA SER A 235 -5.56 -11.08 13.50
C SER A 235 -4.22 -11.23 14.21
N SER A 236 -3.82 -12.46 14.51
CA SER A 236 -2.42 -12.77 14.79
C SER A 236 -1.58 -12.54 13.53
N VAL A 237 -0.28 -12.28 13.75
CA VAL A 237 0.67 -11.99 12.66
C VAL A 237 0.92 -13.19 11.75
N ASP A 238 0.74 -14.42 12.26
CA ASP A 238 0.80 -15.64 11.44
C ASP A 238 -0.54 -15.96 10.72
N GLY A 239 -1.58 -15.16 10.94
CA GLY A 239 -2.89 -15.30 10.30
C GLY A 239 -3.72 -16.48 10.80
N PHE A 240 -3.21 -17.30 11.73
CA PHE A 240 -3.89 -18.51 12.21
C PHE A 240 -4.96 -18.23 13.26
N LEU A 241 -4.89 -17.09 13.94
CA LEU A 241 -5.84 -16.70 14.97
C LEU A 241 -6.54 -15.40 14.58
N LEU A 242 -7.87 -15.42 14.62
CA LEU A 242 -8.68 -14.22 14.52
C LEU A 242 -9.33 -13.94 15.87
N VAL A 243 -9.21 -12.72 16.36
CA VAL A 243 -9.89 -12.23 17.56
C VAL A 243 -10.98 -11.26 17.14
N SER A 244 -12.17 -11.43 17.72
CA SER A 244 -13.34 -10.62 17.41
C SER A 244 -14.03 -10.18 18.69
N GLY A 245 -14.38 -8.90 18.79
CA GLY A 245 -15.17 -8.34 19.88
C GLY A 245 -16.57 -7.97 19.39
N SER A 246 -17.57 -8.09 20.27
CA SER A 246 -18.97 -7.82 19.93
C SER A 246 -19.66 -6.91 20.94
N GLU A 247 -20.77 -6.31 20.51
CA GLU A 247 -21.73 -5.61 21.37
C GLU A 247 -22.36 -6.50 22.44
N ASP A 248 -22.27 -7.84 22.30
CA ASP A 248 -22.72 -8.79 23.31
C ASP A 248 -21.78 -8.85 24.53
N GLY A 249 -20.65 -8.11 24.49
CA GLY A 249 -19.64 -8.09 25.55
C GLY A 249 -18.74 -9.33 25.54
N MET A 250 -18.74 -10.11 24.46
CA MET A 250 -17.87 -11.28 24.31
C MET A 250 -16.73 -10.98 23.36
N ILE A 251 -15.59 -11.59 23.65
CA ILE A 251 -14.44 -11.66 22.74
C ILE A 251 -14.27 -13.12 22.35
N ARG A 252 -14.24 -13.40 21.05
CA ARG A 252 -14.10 -14.74 20.49
C ARG A 252 -12.79 -14.87 19.74
N VAL A 253 -12.08 -15.96 20.00
CA VAL A 253 -10.82 -16.33 19.33
C VAL A 253 -11.10 -17.53 18.44
N TRP A 254 -10.76 -17.39 17.16
CA TRP A 254 -11.05 -18.35 16.10
C TRP A 254 -9.77 -18.90 15.51
N ASP A 255 -9.76 -20.19 15.17
CA ASP A 255 -8.77 -20.74 14.24
C ASP A 255 -9.25 -20.44 12.82
N THR A 256 -8.46 -19.72 12.04
CA THR A 256 -8.85 -19.34 10.68
C THR A 256 -8.71 -20.49 9.69
N ARG A 257 -7.88 -21.50 9.98
CA ARG A 257 -7.69 -22.69 9.12
C ARG A 257 -8.77 -23.73 9.40
N ALA A 258 -8.99 -24.04 10.67
CA ALA A 258 -9.98 -25.02 11.09
C ALA A 258 -11.40 -24.45 11.16
N ARG A 259 -11.54 -23.12 11.10
CA ARG A 259 -12.80 -22.36 11.19
C ARG A 259 -13.62 -22.69 12.43
N ASN A 260 -12.93 -22.96 13.52
CA ASN A 260 -13.55 -23.29 14.78
C ASN A 260 -13.30 -22.20 15.82
N LEU A 261 -14.21 -22.11 16.77
CA LEU A 261 -14.05 -21.27 17.93
C LEU A 261 -13.09 -21.96 18.90
N ILE A 262 -11.97 -21.30 19.20
CA ILE A 262 -10.96 -21.81 20.14
C ILE A 262 -11.30 -21.36 21.56
N ARG A 263 -11.72 -20.11 21.73
CA ARG A 263 -11.92 -19.52 23.07
C ARG A 263 -12.90 -18.35 23.08
N ILE A 264 -13.60 -18.21 24.20
CA ILE A 264 -14.46 -17.06 24.50
C ILE A 264 -13.95 -16.38 25.77
N PHE A 265 -13.81 -15.05 25.74
CA PHE A 265 -13.60 -14.21 26.92
C PHE A 265 -14.82 -13.32 27.14
N ARG A 266 -15.17 -13.11 28.41
CA ARG A 266 -16.31 -12.27 28.81
C ARG A 266 -15.82 -10.91 29.27
N HIS A 267 -16.20 -9.86 28.55
CA HIS A 267 -16.06 -8.48 28.97
C HIS A 267 -17.34 -8.07 29.71
N ALA A 268 -17.35 -8.23 31.04
CA ALA A 268 -18.56 -8.22 31.87
C ALA A 268 -19.35 -6.89 31.95
N LYS A 269 -18.94 -5.82 31.24
CA LYS A 269 -19.50 -4.46 31.40
C LYS A 269 -19.69 -3.66 30.10
N GLY A 270 -20.16 -4.30 29.02
CA GLY A 270 -20.64 -3.60 27.83
C GLY A 270 -19.98 -4.03 26.51
N PRO A 271 -20.26 -3.31 25.41
CA PRO A 271 -19.68 -3.61 24.09
C PRO A 271 -18.15 -3.58 24.10
N VAL A 272 -17.53 -4.50 23.39
CA VAL A 272 -16.08 -4.47 23.17
C VAL A 272 -15.79 -3.40 22.12
N SER A 273 -15.11 -2.31 22.46
CA SER A 273 -14.89 -1.20 21.51
C SER A 273 -13.67 -1.40 20.61
N ASN A 274 -12.64 -2.08 21.11
CA ASN A 274 -11.40 -2.30 20.38
C ASN A 274 -10.67 -3.55 20.91
N VAL A 275 -9.91 -4.22 20.06
CA VAL A 275 -9.06 -5.34 20.43
C VAL A 275 -7.75 -5.24 19.66
N LEU A 276 -6.62 -5.49 20.35
CA LEU A 276 -5.29 -5.46 19.75
C LEU A 276 -4.55 -6.75 20.10
N VAL A 277 -4.01 -7.42 19.09
CA VAL A 277 -3.13 -8.58 19.27
C VAL A 277 -1.69 -8.10 19.08
N THR A 278 -0.91 -8.16 20.16
CA THR A 278 0.52 -7.82 20.13
C THR A 278 1.37 -9.07 20.39
N ARG A 279 2.54 -9.14 19.74
CA ARG A 279 3.53 -10.17 20.06
C ARG A 279 4.23 -9.77 21.34
N GLN A 280 4.28 -10.68 22.31
CA GLN A 280 5.14 -10.48 23.46
C GLN A 280 6.61 -10.54 23.01
N PRO A 281 7.42 -9.51 23.28
CA PRO A 281 8.84 -9.53 22.96
C PRO A 281 9.57 -10.66 23.69
N GLN A 282 10.49 -11.34 23.01
CA GLN A 282 11.19 -12.51 23.54
C GLN A 282 11.97 -12.24 24.85
N TYR A 283 12.41 -11.00 25.10
CA TYR A 283 13.13 -10.62 26.32
C TYR A 283 12.28 -10.62 27.60
N LEU A 284 10.94 -10.65 27.49
CA LEU A 284 10.05 -10.81 28.65
C LEU A 284 9.85 -12.28 29.04
N ASN A 285 10.42 -13.22 28.27
CA ASN A 285 10.30 -14.66 28.46
C ASN A 285 11.53 -15.28 29.16
N THR A 286 12.25 -14.52 29.98
CA THR A 286 13.32 -15.05 30.84
C THR A 286 12.72 -16.04 31.85
N ARG A 287 12.73 -17.33 31.49
CA ARG A 287 12.43 -18.42 32.42
C ARG A 287 13.39 -18.32 33.61
N LYS A 288 12.80 -18.28 34.80
CA LYS A 288 13.46 -18.43 36.10
C LYS A 288 14.57 -19.48 36.09
N SER A 289 15.81 -19.03 36.25
CA SER A 289 16.94 -19.72 36.87
C SER A 289 18.06 -18.68 36.96
N ALA A 290 18.66 -18.28 38.08
CA ALA A 290 18.72 -18.82 39.43
C ALA A 290 18.82 -17.65 40.44
N CYS A 291 18.62 -17.94 41.73
CA CYS A 291 18.75 -17.00 42.83
C CYS A 291 20.06 -16.19 42.81
N SER A 292 19.91 -14.87 42.92
CA SER A 292 20.71 -14.06 43.84
C SER A 292 19.87 -12.86 44.27
N GLN A 293 20.03 -12.48 45.53
CA GLN A 293 19.27 -11.45 46.21
C GLN A 293 19.41 -10.11 45.49
N ALA A 294 18.36 -9.66 44.82
CA ALA A 294 18.20 -8.27 44.42
C ALA A 294 16.80 -7.84 44.81
N SER A 295 16.75 -6.87 45.72
CA SER A 295 15.53 -6.33 46.30
C SER A 295 14.56 -5.88 45.21
N THR A 296 13.28 -6.09 45.48
CA THR A 296 12.16 -5.52 44.75
C THR A 296 12.19 -3.99 44.85
N LEU A 297 12.93 -3.34 43.97
CA LEU A 297 12.68 -1.95 43.60
C LEU A 297 12.17 -1.95 42.16
N ARG A 298 10.86 -2.20 42.02
CA ARG A 298 10.12 -1.72 40.85
C ARG A 298 10.19 -0.20 40.91
N HIS A 299 11.21 0.39 40.28
CA HIS A 299 11.18 1.81 39.96
C HIS A 299 10.05 2.00 38.94
N ASN A 300 8.85 2.27 39.46
CA ASN A 300 7.82 2.98 38.69
C ASN A 300 8.44 4.33 38.35
N LEU A 301 9.09 4.44 37.19
CA LEU A 301 9.40 5.73 36.60
C LEU A 301 8.04 6.39 36.34
N PRO A 302 7.69 7.48 37.05
CA PRO A 302 6.44 8.16 36.77
C PRO A 302 6.52 8.67 35.34
N LEU A 303 5.60 8.21 34.48
CA LEU A 303 5.43 8.80 33.16
C LEU A 303 5.14 10.29 33.35
N PRO A 304 5.83 11.19 32.64
CA PRO A 304 5.53 12.60 32.74
C PRO A 304 4.06 12.86 32.34
N PRO A 305 3.36 13.78 33.03
CA PRO A 305 2.00 14.13 32.67
C PRO A 305 1.93 14.67 31.23
N LEU A 306 0.90 14.29 30.49
CA LEU A 306 0.68 14.78 29.12
C LEU A 306 0.23 16.25 29.18
N GLU A 307 0.98 17.14 28.53
CA GLU A 307 0.61 18.55 28.43
C GLU A 307 -0.54 18.74 27.42
N LYS A 308 -1.59 19.48 27.82
CA LYS A 308 -2.80 19.70 27.00
C LYS A 308 -2.59 20.71 25.86
N PHE A 309 -1.67 21.66 26.06
CA PHE A 309 -1.32 22.71 25.10
C PHE A 309 0.19 22.89 25.11
N VAL A 310 0.82 22.87 23.93
CA VAL A 310 2.25 23.18 23.79
C VAL A 310 2.38 24.68 23.69
N ASN A 311 3.00 25.33 24.68
CA ASN A 311 3.35 26.74 24.56
C ASN A 311 4.61 26.85 23.68
N SER A 312 4.46 27.43 22.50
CA SER A 312 5.51 27.72 21.50
C SER A 312 6.30 29.00 21.87
N PRO A 313 7.43 29.37 21.22
CA PRO A 313 8.66 28.65 20.89
C PRO A 313 9.89 29.40 21.44
N ASP A 314 10.59 28.88 22.45
CA ASP A 314 11.97 29.31 22.70
C ASP A 314 12.90 28.28 22.04
N GLU A 315 13.67 28.71 21.04
CA GLU A 315 14.63 27.92 20.23
C GLU A 315 15.70 27.17 21.04
N ASN A 316 15.67 27.21 22.37
CA ASN A 316 16.61 26.53 23.27
C ASN A 316 15.96 25.66 24.37
N THR A 317 14.69 25.29 24.22
CA THR A 317 14.03 24.44 25.22
C THR A 317 14.36 22.96 24.97
N TYR A 318 15.35 22.43 25.70
CA TYR A 318 15.71 21.01 25.68
C TYR A 318 14.49 20.12 25.97
N VAL A 319 14.10 19.29 25.00
CA VAL A 319 13.09 18.24 25.22
C VAL A 319 13.67 17.20 26.18
N LYS A 320 13.07 17.04 27.37
CA LYS A 320 13.45 15.98 28.31
C LYS A 320 13.05 14.62 27.75
N LEU A 321 14.00 13.96 27.09
CA LEU A 321 13.86 12.58 26.63
C LEU A 321 14.25 11.63 27.77
N PHE A 322 13.30 10.78 28.21
CA PHE A 322 13.59 9.73 29.18
C PHE A 322 14.09 8.48 28.44
N ILE A 323 15.40 8.29 28.40
CA ILE A 323 16.02 7.05 27.92
C ILE A 323 16.25 6.15 29.14
N GLY A 324 15.55 5.01 29.19
CA GLY A 324 15.80 3.99 30.21
C GLY A 324 17.10 3.22 29.91
N PRO A 325 17.90 2.85 30.92
CA PRO A 325 19.11 2.06 30.70
C PRO A 325 18.71 0.67 30.18
N GLN A 326 19.06 0.36 28.93
CA GLN A 326 19.05 -1.01 28.46
C GLN A 326 20.32 -1.69 28.99
N THR A 327 20.17 -2.67 29.88
CA THR A 327 21.27 -3.60 30.15
C THR A 327 21.52 -4.37 28.85
N MET A 328 22.50 -3.93 28.07
CA MET A 328 22.99 -4.66 26.92
C MET A 328 23.55 -5.98 27.43
N SER A 329 22.72 -7.03 27.45
CA SER A 329 23.29 -8.37 27.42
C SER A 329 24.02 -8.46 26.08
N ASN A 330 25.29 -8.84 26.08
CA ASN A 330 26.13 -9.02 24.88
C ASN A 330 25.59 -10.07 23.88
N GLN A 331 24.37 -10.56 24.05
CA GLN A 331 23.66 -11.27 23.02
C GLN A 331 23.13 -10.23 22.03
N ILE A 332 23.83 -10.12 20.90
CA ILE A 332 23.27 -9.60 19.65
C ILE A 332 21.86 -10.16 19.56
N VAL A 333 20.85 -9.29 19.64
CA VAL A 333 19.46 -9.68 19.46
C VAL A 333 19.40 -10.26 18.06
N ASP A 334 19.41 -11.58 17.95
CA ASP A 334 19.17 -12.24 16.69
C ASP A 334 17.69 -11.99 16.40
N SER A 335 17.44 -10.88 15.70
CA SER A 335 16.16 -10.56 15.11
C SER A 335 15.93 -11.58 14.00
N SER A 336 15.63 -12.81 14.43
CA SER A 336 15.13 -13.84 13.54
C SER A 336 13.80 -13.32 12.99
N TYR A 337 13.86 -12.81 11.77
CA TYR A 337 12.70 -12.26 11.09
C TYR A 337 11.68 -13.37 10.91
N ILE A 338 10.52 -13.22 11.52
CA ILE A 338 9.48 -14.26 11.53
C ILE A 338 9.04 -14.62 10.10
N GLY A 339 9.11 -13.68 9.15
CA GLY A 339 8.86 -13.98 7.74
C GLY A 339 9.74 -15.12 7.22
N ILE A 340 11.02 -15.16 7.61
CA ILE A 340 11.93 -16.25 7.23
C ILE A 340 11.54 -17.56 7.93
N GLN A 341 11.23 -17.52 9.22
CA GLN A 341 10.82 -18.72 9.97
C GLN A 341 9.49 -19.29 9.44
N THR A 342 8.55 -18.43 9.05
CA THR A 342 7.28 -18.81 8.43
C THR A 342 7.51 -19.41 7.04
N MET A 343 8.36 -18.78 6.21
CA MET A 343 8.75 -19.34 4.91
C MET A 343 9.44 -20.69 5.07
N GLU A 344 10.34 -20.85 6.05
CA GLU A 344 10.97 -22.14 6.36
C GLU A 344 9.98 -23.22 6.79
N ALA A 345 9.03 -22.86 7.65
CA ALA A 345 7.98 -23.77 8.09
C ALA A 345 7.08 -24.21 6.92
N GLN A 346 6.73 -23.28 6.03
CA GLN A 346 5.97 -23.57 4.81
C GLN A 346 6.76 -24.43 3.83
N ILE A 347 8.04 -24.13 3.61
CA ILE A 347 8.94 -24.96 2.77
C ILE A 347 8.98 -26.39 3.32
N LYS A 348 9.15 -26.57 4.63
CA LYS A 348 9.19 -27.90 5.27
C LYS A 348 7.85 -28.64 5.14
N GLU A 349 6.73 -27.94 5.28
CA GLU A 349 5.41 -28.54 5.16
C GLU A 349 5.10 -28.96 3.72
N LEU A 350 5.39 -28.10 2.73
CA LEU A 350 5.22 -28.41 1.31
C LEU A 350 6.14 -29.56 0.86
N GLN A 351 7.37 -29.61 1.37
CA GLN A 351 8.29 -30.73 1.10
C GLN A 351 7.79 -32.06 1.69
N LYS A 352 7.00 -32.02 2.77
CA LYS A 352 6.44 -33.21 3.43
C LYS A 352 5.21 -33.77 2.71
N GLN A 353 4.51 -32.95 1.92
CA GLN A 353 3.25 -33.33 1.25
C GLN A 353 3.43 -34.16 -0.04
N GLY A 354 4.67 -34.34 -0.52
CA GLY A 354 4.98 -35.25 -1.65
C GLY A 354 4.76 -34.64 -3.05
N SER A 355 5.56 -35.12 -4.02
CA SER A 355 5.84 -34.50 -5.33
C SER A 355 4.68 -34.50 -6.32
N MET A 356 4.09 -33.32 -6.53
CA MET A 356 3.53 -32.89 -7.82
C MET A 356 4.47 -31.83 -8.39
N GLU A 357 4.70 -31.80 -9.71
CA GLU A 357 5.61 -30.83 -10.36
C GLU A 357 5.30 -29.36 -9.99
N ALA A 358 4.02 -29.06 -9.72
CA ALA A 358 3.58 -27.75 -9.22
C ALA A 358 4.12 -27.45 -7.80
N ALA A 359 4.12 -28.43 -6.90
CA ALA A 359 4.62 -28.26 -5.53
C ALA A 359 6.16 -28.12 -5.48
N GLU A 360 6.89 -28.80 -6.38
CA GLU A 360 8.34 -28.62 -6.51
C GLU A 360 8.71 -27.24 -7.03
N MET A 361 7.94 -26.71 -8.00
CA MET A 361 8.10 -25.35 -8.50
C MET A 361 7.84 -24.31 -7.40
N ASP A 362 6.81 -24.51 -6.59
CA ASP A 362 6.49 -23.64 -5.45
C ASP A 362 7.57 -23.68 -4.36
N VAL A 363 8.14 -24.85 -4.05
CA VAL A 363 9.25 -24.98 -3.10
C VAL A 363 10.51 -24.27 -3.60
N GLN A 364 10.86 -24.42 -4.89
CA GLN A 364 12.02 -23.73 -5.47
C GLN A 364 11.85 -22.21 -5.46
N LYS A 365 10.63 -21.74 -5.74
CA LYS A 365 10.29 -20.32 -5.69
C LYS A 365 10.39 -19.76 -4.27
N LEU A 366 9.79 -20.43 -3.28
CA LEU A 366 9.87 -20.01 -1.87
C LEU A 366 11.31 -19.99 -1.34
N LYS A 367 12.16 -20.95 -1.75
CA LYS A 367 13.60 -20.92 -1.42
C LYS A 367 14.31 -19.71 -2.04
N SER A 368 13.97 -19.34 -3.27
CA SER A 368 14.53 -18.14 -3.92
C SER A 368 14.12 -16.85 -3.19
N GLU A 369 12.86 -16.74 -2.81
CA GLU A 369 12.33 -15.59 -2.06
C GLU A 369 12.90 -15.49 -0.64
N GLN A 370 13.08 -16.63 0.04
CA GLN A 370 13.78 -16.73 1.32
C GLN A 370 15.23 -16.21 1.19
N GLN A 371 15.95 -16.63 0.15
CA GLN A 371 17.33 -16.21 -0.09
C GLN A 371 17.44 -14.70 -0.35
N ARG A 372 16.52 -14.12 -1.14
CA ARG A 372 16.45 -12.67 -1.37
C ARG A 372 16.16 -11.91 -0.07
N SER A 373 15.24 -12.42 0.75
CA SER A 373 14.91 -11.82 2.05
C SER A 373 16.11 -11.85 3.01
N LEU A 374 16.88 -12.95 3.04
CA LEU A 374 18.12 -13.04 3.81
C LEU A 374 19.17 -12.02 3.35
N GLN A 375 19.33 -11.83 2.03
CA GLN A 375 20.24 -10.83 1.48
C GLN A 375 19.83 -9.40 1.85
N ALA A 376 18.54 -9.07 1.74
CA ALA A 376 18.00 -7.77 2.13
C ALA A 376 18.23 -7.49 3.63
N ILE A 377 18.04 -8.49 4.50
CA ILE A 377 18.33 -8.35 5.93
C ILE A 377 19.81 -8.10 6.18
N GLN A 378 20.70 -8.78 5.45
CA GLN A 378 22.14 -8.54 5.61
C GLN A 378 22.53 -7.12 5.19
N GLN A 379 21.96 -6.61 4.09
CA GLN A 379 22.13 -5.23 3.66
C GLN A 379 21.60 -4.24 4.71
N TRP A 380 20.43 -4.53 5.27
CA TRP A 380 19.82 -3.68 6.30
C TRP A 380 20.64 -3.68 7.60
N LYS A 381 21.18 -4.83 8.03
CA LYS A 381 22.11 -4.93 9.18
C LYS A 381 23.36 -4.09 8.94
N ASN A 382 23.92 -4.11 7.72
CA ASN A 382 25.08 -3.28 7.37
C ASN A 382 24.73 -1.79 7.39
N MET A 383 23.58 -1.41 6.82
CA MET A 383 23.10 -0.02 6.84
C MET A 383 22.89 0.48 8.28
N TYR A 384 22.26 -0.32 9.13
CA TYR A 384 22.05 0.02 10.54
C TYR A 384 23.37 0.17 11.29
N LYS A 385 24.34 -0.73 11.03
CA LYS A 385 25.68 -0.62 11.63
C LYS A 385 26.39 0.65 11.17
N ASN A 386 26.29 1.01 9.89
CA ASN A 386 26.87 2.24 9.35
C ASN A 386 26.21 3.49 9.95
N LEU A 387 24.87 3.48 10.08
CA LEU A 387 24.12 4.57 10.71
C LEU A 387 24.48 4.71 12.19
N HIS A 388 24.55 3.61 12.93
CA HIS A 388 24.99 3.62 14.32
C HIS A 388 26.41 4.16 14.45
N GLN A 389 27.33 3.73 13.56
CA GLN A 389 28.71 4.22 13.56
C GLN A 389 28.76 5.72 13.27
N PHE A 390 28.00 6.22 12.29
CA PHE A 390 27.86 7.64 12.00
C PHE A 390 27.32 8.42 13.22
N CYS A 391 26.26 7.92 13.87
CA CYS A 391 25.70 8.58 15.05
C CYS A 391 26.68 8.61 16.22
N VAL A 392 27.50 7.58 16.40
CA VAL A 392 28.52 7.58 17.47
C VAL A 392 29.70 8.49 17.11
N SER A 393 30.22 8.42 15.89
CA SER A 393 31.43 9.17 15.51
C SER A 393 31.17 10.66 15.25
N GLU A 394 30.06 11.00 14.62
CA GLU A 394 29.81 12.39 14.20
C GLU A 394 28.96 13.17 15.21
N LEU A 395 27.97 12.53 15.84
CA LEU A 395 27.06 13.23 16.77
C LEU A 395 27.50 13.17 18.23
N LEU A 396 28.26 12.15 18.66
CA LEU A 396 28.74 12.03 20.04
C LEU A 396 30.21 12.44 20.19
N ASP A 397 31.09 12.05 19.25
CA ASP A 397 32.51 12.40 19.31
C ASP A 397 32.86 13.77 18.66
N GLY A 398 32.01 14.27 17.75
CA GLY A 398 32.18 15.58 17.09
C GLY A 398 32.09 16.81 18.02
N CYS A 399 31.62 16.64 19.27
CA CYS A 399 31.59 17.70 20.28
C CYS A 399 32.96 17.98 20.95
N ASN A 400 34.01 17.18 20.68
CA ASN A 400 35.28 17.29 21.42
C ASN A 400 36.41 18.06 20.70
N THR A 401 36.19 18.62 19.50
CA THR A 401 37.29 19.24 18.72
C THR A 401 37.28 20.78 18.61
N GLU A 402 36.36 21.50 19.26
CA GLU A 402 36.35 22.98 19.21
C GLU A 402 36.91 23.70 20.46
N SER A 403 37.49 23.01 21.43
CA SER A 403 38.02 23.66 22.65
C SER A 403 39.54 23.67 22.82
N ALA A 404 40.31 23.62 21.73
CA ALA A 404 41.78 23.68 21.81
C ALA A 404 42.43 24.54 20.71
N ASN A 405 41.97 25.78 20.53
CA ASN A 405 42.79 26.83 19.95
C ASN A 405 42.29 28.20 20.41
N GLY A 406 42.76 28.62 21.59
CA GLY A 406 42.43 29.92 22.15
C GLY A 406 42.96 30.07 23.56
N LYS A 407 44.26 30.32 23.71
CA LYS A 407 44.87 31.13 24.77
C LYS A 407 46.37 31.31 24.50
N ASN A 408 46.73 32.57 24.28
CA ASN A 408 48.00 33.29 24.46
C ASN A 408 49.33 32.60 24.16
#